data_AF-A0A1M5EP91-F1
#
_entry.id   AF-A0A1M5EP91-F1
#
_cell.length_a   1.000
_cell.length_b   1.000
_cell.length_c   1.000
_cell.angle_alpha   90.00
_cell.angle_beta   90.00
_cell.angle_gamma   90.00
#
_symmetry.space_group_name_H-M   'P 1'
#
loop_
_entity.id
_entity.type
_entity.pdbx_description
1 polymer ?
#
loop_
_entity_poly.entity_id
_entity_poly.type
_entity_poly.pdbx_seq_one_letter_code
_entity_poly.pdbx_strand_id
1 'polypeptide(L)'
;MKVLHQSQFFTSYQCDKKRCFFIAFPHKTIQLSCCQLLAFRQQVKEIDLEQHFNGENKHGIEALMLCNRKHFFLLNTLESIDLKEFIKGTFAMLELNSMLVESV
;
A
#
# COMPACT_ATOMS: atom_id res chain seq x y z
N MET A 1 -12.15 -8.13 -10.71
CA MET A 1 -11.18 -7.31 -9.97
C MET A 1 -10.20 -6.77 -11.00
N LYS A 2 -9.99 -5.46 -11.04
CA LYS A 2 -9.07 -4.80 -11.97
C LYS A 2 -7.76 -4.55 -11.23
N VAL A 3 -6.62 -4.91 -11.83
CA VAL A 3 -5.31 -4.54 -11.28
C VAL A 3 -5.17 -3.02 -11.36
N LEU A 4 -4.80 -2.39 -10.25
CA LEU A 4 -4.48 -0.97 -10.19
C LEU A 4 -3.00 -0.79 -10.50
N HIS A 5 -2.14 -1.43 -9.72
CA HIS A 5 -0.70 -1.31 -9.85
C HIS A 5 -0.01 -2.56 -9.29
N GLN A 6 1.15 -2.88 -9.81
CA GLN A 6 2.00 -3.98 -9.34
C GLN A 6 3.42 -3.46 -9.22
N SER A 7 4.05 -3.73 -8.09
CA SER A 7 5.45 -3.45 -7.80
C SER A 7 6.23 -4.76 -7.65
N GLN A 8 7.43 -4.71 -7.07
CA GLN A 8 8.24 -5.92 -6.87
C GLN A 8 7.58 -6.90 -5.90
N PHE A 9 7.04 -6.41 -4.78
CA PHE A 9 6.48 -7.28 -3.71
C PHE A 9 4.97 -7.22 -3.60
N PHE A 10 4.31 -6.21 -4.17
CA PHE A 10 2.89 -5.94 -3.91
C PHE A 10 2.06 -5.81 -5.18
N THR A 11 0.77 -6.12 -5.08
CA THR A 11 -0.20 -5.87 -6.16
C THR A 11 -1.50 -5.32 -5.58
N SER A 12 -1.99 -4.21 -6.13
CA SER A 12 -3.26 -3.60 -5.74
C SER A 12 -4.35 -3.91 -6.76
N TYR A 13 -5.57 -4.08 -6.27
CA TYR A 13 -6.74 -4.35 -7.08
C TYR A 13 -7.91 -3.47 -6.66
N GLN A 14 -8.72 -3.07 -7.64
CA GLN A 14 -10.01 -2.42 -7.45
C GLN A 14 -11.15 -3.41 -7.74
N CYS A 15 -12.17 -3.39 -6.91
CA CYS A 15 -13.40 -4.14 -7.11
C CYS A 15 -14.61 -3.20 -7.02
N ASP A 16 -15.05 -2.69 -8.17
CA ASP A 16 -16.16 -1.72 -8.24
C ASP A 16 -17.47 -2.28 -7.71
N LYS A 17 -17.76 -3.56 -8.03
CA LYS A 17 -18.97 -4.26 -7.55
C LYS A 17 -19.08 -4.29 -6.03
N LYS A 18 -17.97 -4.42 -5.32
CA LYS A 18 -17.91 -4.49 -3.85
C LYS A 18 -17.48 -3.18 -3.19
N ARG A 19 -17.17 -2.14 -3.99
CA ARG A 19 -16.63 -0.84 -3.54
C ARG A 19 -15.46 -1.00 -2.56
N CYS A 20 -14.56 -1.92 -2.87
CA CYS A 20 -13.41 -2.22 -2.03
C CYS A 20 -12.14 -2.42 -2.84
N PHE A 21 -11.02 -2.34 -2.13
CA PHE A 21 -9.68 -2.52 -2.65
C PHE A 21 -9.06 -3.76 -2.04
N PHE A 22 -8.18 -4.41 -2.80
CA PHE A 22 -7.37 -5.50 -2.29
C PHE A 22 -5.90 -5.18 -2.48
N ILE A 23 -5.07 -5.59 -1.53
CA ILE A 23 -3.62 -5.53 -1.66
C ILE A 23 -3.11 -6.94 -1.40
N ALA A 24 -2.47 -7.53 -2.39
CA ALA A 24 -1.72 -8.77 -2.27
C ALA A 24 -0.32 -8.44 -1.78
N PHE A 25 0.01 -8.95 -0.59
CA PHE A 25 1.35 -9.06 -0.04
C PHE A 25 1.89 -10.45 -0.34
N PRO A 26 3.21 -10.69 -0.23
CA PRO A 26 3.82 -12.00 -0.52
C PRO A 26 3.16 -13.19 0.19
N HIS A 27 2.62 -12.98 1.39
CA HIS A 27 2.05 -14.05 2.23
C HIS A 27 0.56 -13.90 2.53
N LYS A 28 -0.09 -12.82 2.11
CA LYS A 28 -1.51 -12.58 2.39
C LYS A 28 -2.12 -11.54 1.48
N THR A 29 -3.41 -11.68 1.21
CA THR A 29 -4.20 -10.63 0.55
C THR A 29 -5.16 -10.03 1.57
N ILE A 30 -5.16 -8.71 1.67
CA ILE A 30 -6.07 -7.97 2.55
C ILE A 30 -7.14 -7.26 1.73
N GLN A 31 -8.31 -7.06 2.34
CA GLN A 31 -9.39 -6.24 1.80
C GLN A 31 -9.45 -4.91 2.57
N LEU A 32 -9.55 -3.80 1.86
CA LEU A 32 -9.63 -2.45 2.41
C LEU A 32 -10.85 -1.71 1.84
N SER A 33 -11.56 -0.99 2.70
CA SER A 33 -12.47 0.08 2.25
C SER A 33 -11.67 1.29 1.76
N CYS A 34 -12.33 2.26 1.12
CA CYS A 34 -11.69 3.50 0.69
C CYS A 34 -11.01 4.24 1.86
N CYS A 35 -11.70 4.42 2.99
CA CYS A 35 -11.13 5.06 4.18
C CYS A 35 -9.92 4.29 4.73
N GLN A 36 -9.97 2.96 4.72
CA GLN A 36 -8.84 2.14 5.17
C GLN A 36 -7.65 2.23 4.22
N LEU A 37 -7.88 2.32 2.91
CA LEU A 37 -6.82 2.55 1.93
C LEU A 37 -6.18 3.93 2.08
N LEU A 38 -6.98 4.98 2.34
CA LEU A 38 -6.47 6.32 2.62
C LEU A 38 -5.64 6.38 3.90
N ALA A 39 -6.11 5.72 4.96
CA ALA A 39 -5.37 5.63 6.21
C ALA A 39 -4.06 4.85 6.01
N PHE A 40 -4.10 3.75 5.26
CA PHE A 40 -2.91 2.98 4.89
C PHE A 40 -1.89 3.81 4.12
N ARG A 41 -2.33 4.64 3.17
CA ARG A 41 -1.46 5.59 2.45
C ARG A 41 -0.74 6.53 3.42
N GLN A 42 -1.46 7.07 4.41
CA GLN A 42 -0.86 7.98 5.39
C GLN A 42 0.18 7.25 6.25
N GLN A 43 -0.12 6.03 6.71
CA GLN A 43 0.83 5.21 7.48
C GLN A 43 2.11 4.89 6.68
N VAL A 44 1.96 4.51 5.40
CA VAL A 44 3.11 4.25 4.53
C VAL A 44 3.95 5.50 4.28
N LYS A 45 3.32 6.68 4.23
CA LYS A 45 4.02 7.96 4.10
C LYS A 45 4.92 8.25 5.32
N GLU A 46 4.47 7.87 6.51
CA GLU A 46 5.14 8.10 7.80
C GLU A 46 6.33 7.16 8.07
N ILE A 47 6.50 6.07 7.30
CA ILE A 47 7.67 5.19 7.41
C ILE A 47 8.94 6.03 7.24
N ASP A 48 9.82 6.08 8.24
CA ASP A 48 11.07 6.82 8.15
C ASP A 48 12.16 5.95 7.50
N LEU A 49 12.36 6.13 6.20
CA LEU A 49 13.38 5.35 5.47
C LEU A 49 14.80 5.76 5.87
N GLU A 50 15.04 6.96 6.38
CA GLU A 50 16.40 7.39 6.74
C GLU A 50 16.94 6.56 7.92
N GLN A 51 16.05 6.19 8.84
CA GLN A 51 16.39 5.32 9.98
C GLN A 51 16.92 3.94 9.57
N HIS A 52 16.54 3.44 8.38
CA HIS A 52 17.05 2.18 7.85
C HIS A 52 18.51 2.25 7.39
N PHE A 53 19.06 3.45 7.18
CA PHE A 53 20.41 3.67 6.65
C PHE A 53 21.35 4.40 7.61
N ASN A 54 20.81 5.14 8.59
CA ASN A 54 21.60 5.93 9.54
C ASN A 54 22.10 5.13 10.76
N GLY A 55 21.71 3.85 10.89
CA GLY A 55 22.10 2.97 11.98
C GLY A 55 21.18 2.99 13.22
N GLU A 56 20.10 3.78 13.21
CA GLU A 56 19.06 3.76 14.26
C GLU A 56 18.19 2.51 14.15
N ASN A 57 17.80 2.12 12.94
CA ASN A 57 17.16 0.83 12.66
C ASN A 57 18.20 -0.20 12.18
N LYS A 58 19.03 -0.69 13.10
CA LYS A 58 20.12 -1.65 12.80
C LYS A 58 19.67 -2.94 12.12
N HIS A 59 18.42 -3.34 12.33
CA HIS A 59 17.86 -4.57 11.75
C HIS A 59 17.13 -4.31 10.43
N GLY A 60 16.89 -3.05 10.06
CA GLY A 60 16.16 -2.67 8.84
C GLY A 60 14.73 -3.20 8.80
N ILE A 61 14.07 -3.29 9.96
CA ILE A 61 12.71 -3.83 10.08
C ILE A 61 11.73 -2.69 10.36
N GLU A 62 10.69 -2.61 9.55
CA GLU A 62 9.57 -1.70 9.74
C GLU A 62 8.33 -2.48 10.19
N ALA A 63 7.70 -2.05 11.27
CA ALA A 63 6.49 -2.67 11.79
C ALA A 63 5.27 -1.81 11.47
N LEU A 64 4.34 -2.34 10.70
CA LEU A 64 3.14 -1.62 10.28
C LEU A 64 1.88 -2.32 10.78
N MET A 65 1.02 -1.59 11.48
CA MET A 65 -0.29 -2.06 11.93
C MET A 65 -1.40 -1.26 11.26
N LEU A 66 -2.24 -1.90 10.46
CA LEU A 66 -3.39 -1.24 9.84
C LEU A 66 -4.36 -0.72 10.90
N CYS A 67 -5.01 0.43 10.63
CA CYS A 67 -5.80 1.18 11.62
C CYS A 67 -6.92 0.40 12.31
N ASN A 68 -7.40 -0.70 11.71
CA ASN A 68 -8.41 -1.58 12.31
C ASN A 68 -7.82 -2.65 13.25
N ARG A 69 -6.50 -2.65 13.48
CA ARG A 69 -5.71 -3.65 14.23
C ARG A 69 -5.88 -5.10 13.75
N LYS A 70 -6.44 -5.32 12.56
CA LYS A 70 -6.66 -6.66 12.01
C LYS A 70 -5.45 -7.21 11.27
N HIS A 71 -4.55 -6.34 10.85
CA HIS A 71 -3.42 -6.72 10.01
C HIS A 71 -2.15 -6.05 10.52
N PHE A 72 -1.16 -6.89 10.79
CA PHE A 72 0.18 -6.51 11.19
C PHE A 72 1.18 -7.02 10.14
N PHE A 73 2.20 -6.22 9.85
CA PHE A 73 3.25 -6.51 8.87
C PHE A 73 4.60 -6.19 9.49
N LEU A 74 5.57 -7.05 9.22
CA LEU A 74 6.98 -6.77 9.37
C LEU A 74 7.54 -6.71 7.97
N LEU A 75 8.18 -5.59 7.64
CA LEU A 75 8.76 -5.34 6.32
C LEU A 75 10.26 -5.14 6.51
N ASN A 76 11.06 -5.72 5.62
CA ASN A 76 12.47 -5.36 5.54
C ASN A 76 12.65 -4.03 4.79
N THR A 77 13.87 -3.48 4.79
CA THR A 77 14.18 -2.22 4.12
C THR A 77 13.76 -2.17 2.65
N LEU A 78 13.97 -3.25 1.87
CA LEU A 78 13.58 -3.29 0.45
C LEU A 78 12.06 -3.29 0.28
N GLU A 79 11.35 -4.06 1.10
CA GLU A 79 9.89 -4.08 1.12
C GLU A 79 9.32 -2.72 1.54
N SER A 80 9.94 -2.01 2.48
CA SER A 80 9.52 -0.65 2.89
C SER A 80 9.70 0.37 1.77
N ILE A 81 10.79 0.28 1.01
CA ILE A 81 11.05 1.15 -0.15
C ILE A 81 10.01 0.87 -1.25
N ASP A 82 9.85 -0.40 -1.63
CA ASP A 82 8.87 -0.83 -2.64
C ASP A 82 7.45 -0.45 -2.22
N LEU A 83 7.10 -0.58 -0.93
CA LEU A 83 5.77 -0.24 -0.43
C LEU A 83 5.46 1.25 -0.60
N LYS A 84 6.45 2.12 -0.36
CA LYS A 84 6.32 3.56 -0.56
C LYS A 84 6.10 3.93 -2.02
N GLU A 85 6.80 3.28 -2.95
CA GLU A 85 6.59 3.47 -4.38
C GLU A 85 5.23 2.90 -4.83
N PHE A 86 4.93 1.67 -4.44
CA PHE A 86 3.71 0.95 -4.74
C PHE A 86 2.45 1.74 -4.38
N ILE A 87 2.45 2.39 -3.21
CA ILE A 87 1.32 3.21 -2.77
C ILE A 87 1.17 4.46 -3.65
N LYS A 88 2.27 5.10 -4.06
CA LYS A 88 2.19 6.22 -5.02
C LYS A 88 1.61 5.75 -6.35
N GLY A 89 2.11 4.66 -6.91
CA GLY A 89 1.62 4.09 -8.18
C GLY A 89 0.14 3.67 -8.11
N THR A 90 -0.26 3.04 -7.01
CA THR A 90 -1.67 2.65 -6.78
C THR A 90 -2.60 3.87 -6.80
N PHE A 91 -2.25 4.95 -6.10
CA PHE A 91 -3.08 6.16 -6.05
C PHE A 91 -3.07 6.96 -7.36
N ALA A 92 -1.94 7.01 -8.07
CA ALA A 92 -1.88 7.60 -9.40
C ALA A 92 -2.84 6.88 -10.37
N MET A 93 -2.88 5.54 -10.34
CA MET A 93 -3.80 4.76 -11.16
C MET A 93 -5.27 4.93 -10.77
N LEU A 94 -5.57 5.17 -9.49
CA LEU A 94 -6.92 5.53 -9.05
C LEU A 94 -7.37 6.88 -9.60
N GLU A 95 -6.49 7.88 -9.54
CA GLU A 95 -6.75 9.22 -10.05
C GLU A 95 -6.96 9.21 -11.58
N LEU A 96 -6.11 8.50 -12.32
CA LEU A 96 -6.28 8.30 -13.76
C LEU A 96 -7.60 7.58 -14.08
N ASN A 97 -7.95 6.54 -13.32
CA ASN A 97 -9.22 5.85 -13.50
C ASN A 97 -10.42 6.78 -13.25
N SER A 98 -10.37 7.69 -12.27
CA SER A 98 -11.47 8.65 -12.06
C SER A 98 -11.65 9.61 -13.23
N MET A 99 -10.55 10.10 -13.83
CA MET A 99 -10.62 11.01 -14.98
C MET A 99 -11.22 10.35 -16.24
N LEU A 100 -10.94 9.07 -16.46
CA LEU A 100 -11.48 8.31 -17.59
C LEU A 100 -12.97 7.99 -17.45
N VAL A 101 -13.51 7.96 -16.23
CA VAL A 101 -14.94 7.69 -15.99
C VAL A 101 -15.77 8.96 -16.16
N GLU A 102 -15.20 10.15 -15.97
CA GLU A 102 -15.87 11.44 -16.14
C GLU A 102 -15.97 11.93 -17.60
N SER A 103 -15.33 11.23 -18.54
CA SER A 103 -15.25 11.62 -19.96
C SER A 103 -16.28 10.92 -20.86
N VAL A 104 -17.36 10.36 -20.29
CA VAL A 104 -18.51 9.75 -21.00
C VAL A 104 -19.80 10.44 -20.64
#